data_AF-A0A2P6SF45-F1
#
_entry.id   AF-A0A2P6SF45-F1
#
_cell.length_a   1.000
_cell.length_b   1.000
_cell.length_c   1.000
_cell.angle_alpha   90.00
_cell.angle_beta   90.00
_cell.angle_gamma   90.00
#
_symmetry.space_group_name_H-M   'P 1'
#
loop_
_entity.id
_entity.type
_entity.pdbx_description
1 polymer ?
#
loop_
_entity_poly.entity_id
_entity_poly.type
_entity_poly.pdbx_seq_one_letter_code
_entity_poly.pdbx_strand_id
1 'polypeptide(L)'
;MALEQFVYPEEAFVCNYFLMMDKLVDTVEDVDFLVEKGVIVNMLGSNQQVAQLVNKLCDHIMEEKSCYNHICKKLNTRYESSLNRHLVSLRKVYFKDVWTGSATFFGVVLVVLTIVEIIMSFRQ
;
A
#
# COMPACT_ATOMS: atom_id res chain seq x y z
N MET A 1 -17.55 -21.31 -6.28
CA MET A 1 -16.69 -20.92 -7.42
C MET A 1 -17.15 -21.55 -8.71
N ALA A 2 -17.33 -22.88 -8.80
CA ALA A 2 -17.83 -23.54 -10.02
C ALA A 2 -19.12 -22.92 -10.62
N LEU A 3 -20.09 -22.53 -9.80
CA LEU A 3 -21.30 -21.86 -10.29
C LEU A 3 -20.99 -20.57 -11.06
N GLU A 4 -20.18 -19.67 -10.49
CA GLU A 4 -19.78 -18.43 -11.15
C GLU A 4 -18.97 -18.72 -12.42
N GLN A 5 -18.05 -19.67 -12.38
CA GLN A 5 -17.17 -19.94 -13.52
C GLN A 5 -17.87 -20.62 -14.70
N PHE A 6 -18.78 -21.57 -14.43
CA PHE A 6 -19.40 -22.37 -15.49
C PHE A 6 -20.77 -21.85 -15.92
N VAL A 7 -21.49 -21.17 -15.03
CA VAL A 7 -22.87 -20.74 -15.28
C VAL A 7 -22.96 -19.23 -15.48
N TYR A 8 -22.10 -18.44 -14.83
CA TYR A 8 -22.15 -16.97 -14.85
C TYR A 8 -20.76 -16.32 -15.04
N PRO A 9 -19.99 -16.67 -16.09
CA PRO A 9 -18.59 -16.25 -16.20
C PRO A 9 -18.42 -14.71 -16.21
N GLU A 10 -19.37 -13.98 -16.79
CA GLU A 10 -19.36 -12.51 -16.83
C GLU A 10 -19.72 -11.85 -15.47
N GLU A 11 -20.26 -12.63 -14.53
CA GLU A 11 -20.68 -12.19 -13.18
C GLU A 11 -19.90 -12.92 -12.08
N ALA A 12 -18.64 -13.31 -12.35
CA ALA A 12 -17.79 -14.00 -11.40
C ALA A 12 -17.21 -13.09 -10.30
N PHE A 13 -18.07 -12.33 -9.61
CA PHE A 13 -17.67 -11.32 -8.63
C PHE A 13 -16.90 -11.92 -7.45
N VAL A 14 -17.35 -13.05 -6.91
CA VAL A 14 -16.70 -13.68 -5.75
C VAL A 14 -15.34 -14.26 -6.16
N CYS A 15 -15.27 -14.96 -7.30
CA CYS A 15 -14.00 -15.48 -7.82
C CYS A 15 -13.00 -14.36 -8.13
N ASN A 16 -13.46 -13.27 -8.76
CA ASN A 16 -12.63 -12.10 -9.06
C ASN A 16 -12.14 -11.38 -7.80
N TYR A 17 -12.94 -11.40 -6.72
CA TYR A 17 -12.52 -10.87 -5.42
C TYR A 17 -11.41 -11.73 -4.81
N PHE A 18 -11.56 -13.06 -4.80
CA PHE A 18 -10.52 -13.95 -4.27
C PHE A 18 -9.22 -13.86 -5.08
N LEU A 19 -9.29 -13.79 -6.41
CA LEU A 19 -8.11 -13.52 -7.25
C LEU A 19 -7.43 -12.19 -6.95
N MET A 20 -8.18 -11.17 -6.53
CA MET A 20 -7.58 -9.91 -6.06
C MET A 20 -6.92 -10.08 -4.70
N MET A 21 -7.53 -10.85 -3.79
CA MET A 21 -6.97 -11.12 -2.46
C MET A 21 -5.70 -11.97 -2.52
N ASP A 22 -5.63 -12.93 -3.44
CA ASP A 22 -4.43 -13.75 -3.71
C ASP A 22 -3.25 -12.89 -4.18
N LYS A 23 -3.51 -11.81 -4.91
CA LYS A 23 -2.46 -10.82 -5.27
C LYS A 23 -1.97 -9.99 -4.09
N LEU A 24 -2.68 -10.01 -2.96
CA LEU A 24 -2.33 -9.28 -1.74
C LEU A 24 -1.78 -10.21 -0.64
N VAL A 25 -2.10 -11.50 -0.70
CA VAL A 25 -1.78 -12.50 0.33
C VAL A 25 -1.08 -13.66 -0.36
N ASP A 26 0.22 -13.78 -0.14
CA ASP A 26 0.99 -14.98 -0.52
C ASP A 26 1.58 -15.65 0.74
N THR A 27 2.02 -14.82 1.69
CA THR A 27 2.71 -15.23 2.91
C THR A 27 1.91 -14.94 4.18
N VAL A 28 2.38 -15.48 5.32
CA VAL A 28 1.75 -15.19 6.62
C VAL A 28 1.97 -13.73 7.00
N GLU A 29 3.12 -13.17 6.63
CA GLU A 29 3.50 -11.78 6.87
C GLU A 29 2.56 -10.81 6.14
N ASP A 30 2.09 -11.17 4.94
CA ASP A 30 1.09 -10.38 4.22
C ASP A 30 -0.24 -10.35 4.98
N VAL A 31 -0.67 -11.51 5.51
CA VAL A 31 -1.87 -11.59 6.35
C VAL A 31 -1.69 -10.79 7.63
N ASP A 32 -0.55 -10.94 8.31
CA ASP A 32 -0.24 -10.21 9.54
C ASP A 32 -0.38 -8.70 9.30
N PHE A 33 0.22 -8.20 8.22
CA PHE A 33 0.16 -6.80 7.85
C PHE A 33 -1.28 -6.36 7.52
N LEU A 34 -2.02 -7.13 6.74
CA LEU A 34 -3.40 -6.78 6.36
C LEU A 34 -4.38 -6.86 7.53
N VAL A 35 -4.15 -7.75 8.49
CA VAL A 35 -4.90 -7.81 9.76
C VAL A 35 -4.57 -6.61 10.63
N GLU A 36 -3.28 -6.26 10.77
CA GLU A 36 -2.85 -5.08 11.53
C GLU A 36 -3.45 -3.79 10.95
N LYS A 37 -3.55 -3.69 9.62
CA LYS A 37 -4.19 -2.55 8.94
C LYS A 37 -5.72 -2.62 8.89
N GLY A 38 -6.33 -3.67 9.43
CA GLY A 38 -7.80 -3.85 9.47
C GLY A 38 -8.43 -4.11 8.10
N VAL A 39 -7.63 -4.53 7.12
CA VAL A 39 -8.11 -4.92 5.78
C VAL A 39 -8.71 -6.33 5.84
N ILE A 40 -8.10 -7.23 6.62
CA ILE A 40 -8.60 -8.59 6.86
C ILE A 40 -9.03 -8.72 8.32
N VAL A 41 -10.21 -9.29 8.54
CA VAL A 41 -10.64 -9.73 9.87
C VAL A 41 -10.39 -11.23 9.97
N ASN A 42 -9.38 -11.63 10.74
CA ASN A 42 -9.08 -13.04 10.92
C ASN A 42 -10.09 -13.70 11.88
N MET A 43 -10.97 -14.55 11.32
CA MET A 43 -11.90 -15.38 12.08
C MET A 43 -11.47 -16.86 12.20
N LEU A 44 -10.36 -17.24 11.56
CA LEU A 44 -9.81 -18.60 11.60
C LEU A 44 -8.92 -18.82 12.82
N GLY A 45 -8.47 -17.75 13.49
CA GLY A 45 -7.65 -17.82 14.70
C GLY A 45 -6.16 -18.02 14.43
N SER A 46 -5.76 -18.21 13.17
CA SER A 46 -4.35 -18.25 12.74
C SER A 46 -4.17 -17.56 11.39
N ASN A 47 -3.19 -16.66 11.30
CA ASN A 47 -2.88 -15.97 10.05
C ASN A 47 -2.33 -16.93 8.98
N GLN A 48 -1.66 -18.01 9.41
CA GLN A 48 -1.23 -19.09 8.52
C GLN A 48 -2.41 -19.80 7.86
N GLN A 49 -3.51 -20.02 8.58
CA GLN A 49 -4.70 -20.64 8.02
C GLN A 49 -5.40 -19.73 7.01
N VAL A 50 -5.38 -18.42 7.22
CA VAL A 50 -5.88 -17.44 6.25
C VAL A 50 -5.05 -17.47 4.97
N ALA A 51 -3.71 -17.40 5.07
CA ALA A 51 -2.83 -17.46 3.90
C ALA A 51 -3.05 -18.76 3.11
N GLN A 52 -3.08 -19.90 3.80
CA GLN A 52 -3.36 -21.19 3.16
C GLN A 52 -4.74 -21.26 2.52
N LEU A 53 -5.76 -20.64 3.13
CA LEU A 53 -7.10 -20.62 2.57
C LEU A 53 -7.12 -19.83 1.27
N VAL A 54 -6.56 -18.62 1.25
CA VAL A 54 -6.56 -17.74 0.08
C VAL A 54 -5.85 -18.42 -1.09
N ASN A 55 -4.60 -18.85 -0.89
CA ASN A 55 -3.78 -19.44 -1.96
C ASN A 55 -4.46 -20.70 -2.53
N LYS A 56 -4.98 -21.59 -1.66
CA LYS A 56 -5.66 -22.82 -2.11
C LYS A 56 -6.99 -22.55 -2.80
N LEU A 57 -7.72 -21.49 -2.42
CA LEU A 57 -8.97 -21.15 -3.09
C LEU A 57 -8.70 -20.73 -4.53
N CYS A 58 -7.58 -20.05 -4.76
CA CYS A 58 -7.24 -19.46 -6.05
C CYS A 58 -6.61 -20.45 -7.04
N ASP A 59 -6.02 -21.56 -6.59
CA ASP A 59 -5.42 -22.62 -7.43
C ASP A 59 -6.32 -23.11 -8.59
N HIS A 60 -7.64 -23.08 -8.42
CA HIS A 60 -8.61 -23.60 -9.38
C HIS A 60 -9.46 -22.51 -10.03
N ILE A 61 -9.14 -21.23 -9.80
CA ILE A 61 -9.88 -20.13 -10.39
C ILE A 61 -9.26 -19.76 -11.74
N MET A 62 -10.02 -19.88 -12.84
CA MET A 62 -9.59 -19.35 -14.14
C MET A 62 -9.49 -17.83 -14.08
N GLU A 63 -8.32 -17.30 -14.42
CA GLU A 63 -8.08 -15.86 -14.47
C GLU A 63 -8.68 -15.26 -15.75
N GLU A 64 -9.90 -14.72 -15.63
CA GLU A 64 -10.55 -13.93 -16.68
C GLU A 64 -10.44 -12.42 -16.41
N LYS A 65 -11.13 -11.59 -17.20
CA LYS A 65 -11.19 -10.14 -16.96
C LYS A 65 -11.84 -9.84 -15.61
N SER A 66 -11.01 -9.61 -14.60
CA SER A 66 -11.50 -9.25 -13.27
C SER A 66 -12.23 -7.90 -13.26
N CYS A 67 -13.44 -7.88 -12.72
CA CYS A 67 -14.22 -6.67 -12.45
C CYS A 67 -13.48 -5.68 -11.52
N TYR A 68 -12.53 -6.17 -10.73
CA TYR A 68 -11.73 -5.37 -9.80
C TYR A 68 -10.42 -4.86 -10.40
N ASN A 69 -10.11 -5.16 -11.66
CA ASN A 69 -8.88 -4.71 -12.32
C ASN A 69 -8.70 -3.18 -12.27
N HIS A 70 -9.79 -2.42 -12.35
CA HIS A 70 -9.75 -0.97 -12.22
C HIS A 70 -9.29 -0.51 -10.82
N ILE A 71 -9.67 -1.23 -9.76
CA ILE A 71 -9.22 -0.98 -8.39
C ILE A 71 -7.73 -1.31 -8.28
N CYS A 72 -7.31 -2.49 -8.76
CA CYS A 72 -5.89 -2.89 -8.75
C CYS A 72 -5.02 -1.88 -9.49
N LYS A 73 -5.43 -1.41 -10.67
CA LYS A 73 -4.73 -0.36 -11.41
C LYS A 73 -4.65 0.95 -10.63
N LYS A 74 -5.74 1.37 -9.99
CA LYS A 74 -5.76 2.59 -9.17
C LYS A 74 -4.83 2.47 -7.97
N LEU A 75 -4.80 1.31 -7.32
CA LEU A 75 -3.89 1.00 -6.22
C LEU A 75 -2.43 1.07 -6.66
N ASN A 76 -2.09 0.37 -7.76
CA ASN A 76 -0.74 0.39 -8.34
C ASN A 76 -0.33 1.80 -8.78
N THR A 77 -1.21 2.56 -9.42
CA THR A 77 -0.93 3.95 -9.82
C THR A 77 -0.58 4.82 -8.61
N ARG A 78 -1.26 4.62 -7.47
CA ARG A 78 -0.99 5.36 -6.23
C ARG A 78 0.34 4.93 -5.60
N TYR A 79 0.65 3.64 -5.64
CA TYR A 79 1.92 3.10 -5.17
C TYR A 79 3.11 3.55 -6.04
N GLU A 80 2.94 3.54 -7.36
CA GLU A 80 3.98 3.86 -8.33
C GLU A 80 4.17 5.36 -8.56
N SER A 81 3.27 6.20 -8.06
CA SER A 81 3.42 7.66 -8.15
C SER A 81 4.75 8.09 -7.53
N SER A 82 5.65 8.61 -8.36
CA SER A 82 6.98 9.10 -7.93
C SER A 82 6.88 10.13 -6.81
N LEU A 83 5.86 11.00 -6.88
CA LEU A 83 5.58 12.00 -5.84
C LEU A 83 5.27 11.36 -4.49
N ASN A 84 4.48 10.28 -4.46
CA ASN A 84 4.20 9.55 -3.22
C ASN A 84 5.46 8.90 -2.67
N ARG A 85 6.32 8.32 -3.52
CA ARG A 85 7.59 7.74 -3.06
C ARG A 85 8.51 8.78 -2.44
N HIS A 86 8.66 9.95 -3.08
CA HIS A 86 9.47 11.04 -2.53
C HIS A 86 8.88 11.58 -1.23
N LEU A 87 7.56 11.77 -1.13
CA LEU A 87 6.90 12.22 0.09
C LEU A 87 7.00 11.21 1.23
N VAL A 88 6.84 9.90 0.96
CA VAL A 88 7.02 8.84 1.96
C VAL A 88 8.46 8.81 2.46
N SER A 89 9.44 8.94 1.56
CA SER A 89 10.86 9.02 1.94
C SER A 89 11.14 10.25 2.81
N LEU A 90 10.67 11.44 2.40
CA LEU A 90 10.80 12.68 3.17
C LEU A 90 10.17 12.54 4.56
N ARG A 91 8.96 12.00 4.64
CA ARG A 91 8.27 11.78 5.90
C ARG A 91 9.05 10.82 6.80
N LYS A 92 9.57 9.73 6.25
CA LYS A 92 10.32 8.71 7.01
C LYS A 92 11.66 9.22 7.54
N VAL A 93 12.35 10.09 6.79
CA VAL A 93 13.66 10.62 7.18
C VAL A 93 13.53 11.84 8.10
N TYR A 94 12.71 12.80 7.72
CA TYR A 94 12.65 14.11 8.39
C TYR A 94 11.53 14.24 9.40
N PHE A 95 10.46 13.45 9.27
CA PHE A 95 9.28 13.52 10.14
C PHE A 95 9.01 12.18 10.83
N LYS A 96 10.07 11.41 11.09
CA LYS A 96 9.97 10.10 11.75
C LYS A 96 9.32 10.22 13.14
N ASP A 97 9.70 11.26 13.86
CA ASP A 97 9.23 11.59 15.20
C ASP A 97 9.28 13.11 15.40
N VAL A 98 8.61 13.59 16.45
CA VAL A 98 8.46 15.03 16.74
C VAL A 98 9.82 15.73 16.92
N TRP A 99 10.81 15.01 17.47
CA TRP A 99 12.14 15.55 17.73
C TRP A 99 12.95 15.70 16.44
N THR A 100 12.98 14.68 15.60
CA THR A 100 13.63 14.74 14.28
C THR A 100 12.97 15.79 13.38
N GLY A 101 11.63 15.90 13.45
CA GLY A 101 10.86 16.92 12.74
C GLY A 101 11.20 18.34 13.16
N SER A 102 11.26 18.60 14.48
CA SER A 102 11.59 19.93 15.00
C SER A 102 13.04 20.32 14.68
N ALA A 103 14.00 19.40 14.83
CA ALA A 103 15.39 19.64 14.49
C ALA A 103 15.57 19.99 13.01
N THR A 104 14.89 19.26 12.12
CA THR A 104 14.90 19.56 10.68
C THR A 104 14.35 20.96 10.40
N PHE A 105 13.23 21.33 11.05
CA PHE A 105 12.64 22.66 10.88
C PHE A 105 13.60 23.78 11.31
N PHE A 106 14.23 23.65 12.48
CA PHE A 106 15.23 24.61 12.94
C PHE A 106 16.41 24.72 11.97
N GLY A 107 16.91 23.58 11.46
CA GLY A 107 17.97 23.56 10.45
C GLY A 107 17.60 24.32 9.18
N VAL A 108 16.38 24.13 8.67
CA VAL A 108 15.89 24.86 7.49
C VAL A 108 15.80 26.36 7.76
N VAL A 109 15.26 26.77 8.91
CA VAL A 109 15.17 28.20 9.29
C VAL A 109 16.56 28.83 9.36
N LEU A 110 17.53 28.17 9.99
CA LEU A 110 18.91 28.66 10.08
C LEU A 110 19.58 28.81 8.70
N VAL A 111 19.38 27.85 7.80
CA VAL A 111 19.90 27.93 6.43
C VAL A 111 19.27 29.10 5.66
N VAL A 112 17.97 29.33 5.83
CA VAL A 112 17.30 30.48 5.18
C VAL A 112 17.83 31.81 5.72
N LEU A 113 17.98 31.92 7.04
CA LEU A 113 18.51 33.13 7.67
C LEU A 113 19.94 33.44 7.18
N THR A 114 20.82 32.44 7.14
CA THR A 114 22.20 32.64 6.66
C THR A 114 22.25 33.05 5.18
N ILE A 115 21.39 32.51 4.33
CA ILE A 115 21.29 32.94 2.93
C ILE A 115 20.85 34.41 2.83
N VAL A 116 19.85 34.82 3.61
CA VAL A 116 19.39 36.22 3.65
C VAL A 116 20.50 37.15 4.11
N GLU A 117 21.22 36.79 5.18
CA GLU A 117 22.35 37.57 5.69
C GLU A 117 23.45 37.73 4.62
N ILE A 118 23.79 36.65 3.91
CA ILE A 118 24.78 36.69 2.82
C ILE A 118 24.32 37.65 1.71
N ILE A 119 23.07 37.55 1.24
CA ILE A 119 22.55 38.42 0.18
C ILE A 119 22.57 39.89 0.60
N MET A 120 22.17 40.18 1.85
CA MET A 120 22.17 41.54 2.38
C MET A 120 23.60 42.08 2.52
N SER A 121 24.55 41.25 2.98
CA SER A 121 25.96 41.62 3.06
C SER A 121 26.60 41.89 1.71
N PHE A 122 26.15 41.25 0.63
CA PHE A 122 26.64 41.50 -0.73
C PHE A 122 26.02 42.75 -1.38
N ARG A 123 24.89 43.26 -0.87
CA ARG A 123 24.23 44.47 -1.39
C ARG A 123 24.70 45.78 -0.75
N GLN A 124 25.55 45.69 0.27
CA GLN A 124 26.11 46.82 1.01
C GLN A 124 27.54 47.12 0.54
#